data_AF-A0A839WQP1-F1
#
_entry.id   AF-A0A839WQP1-F1
#
_cell.length_a   1.000
_cell.length_b   1.000
_cell.length_c   1.000
_cell.angle_alpha   90.00
_cell.angle_beta   90.00
_cell.angle_gamma   90.00
#
_symmetry.space_group_name_H-M   'P 1'
#
loop_
_entity.id
_entity.type
_entity.pdbx_description
1 polymer ?
#
loop_
_entity_poly.entity_id
_entity_poly.type
_entity_poly.pdbx_seq_one_letter_code
_entity_poly.pdbx_strand_id
1 'polypeptide(L)'
;MIASFTARPNVMPTTGRPPVKRETLNLRIRTEDRALIDRAAKSRGKNRTDFVLAAARAAAEEALLDQATFHVDSKAYAAFLARLDQPPEPNARLRTTMQTPAPWDTATHKR
;
A
#
# COMPACT_ATOMS: atom_id res chain seq x y z
N MET A 1 -41.10 -37.35 26.67
CA MET A 1 -40.04 -37.44 25.63
C MET A 1 -39.32 -36.10 25.62
N ILE A 2 -38.22 -35.99 26.38
CA ILE A 2 -37.57 -34.70 26.68
C ILE A 2 -36.38 -34.56 25.74
N ALA A 3 -36.44 -33.62 24.79
CA ALA A 3 -35.36 -33.35 23.86
C ALA A 3 -34.25 -32.57 24.60
N SER A 4 -33.11 -33.21 24.84
CA SER A 4 -31.92 -32.57 25.40
C SER A 4 -31.15 -31.87 24.28
N PHE A 5 -31.11 -30.54 24.34
CA PHE A 5 -30.34 -29.70 23.43
C PHE A 5 -28.93 -29.50 24.02
N THR A 6 -27.96 -30.28 23.54
CA THR A 6 -26.55 -30.10 23.92
C THR A 6 -25.92 -29.01 23.05
N ALA A 7 -25.62 -27.87 23.67
CA ALA A 7 -24.89 -26.77 23.04
C ALA A 7 -23.48 -27.24 22.64
N ARG A 8 -23.13 -27.07 21.36
CA ARG A 8 -21.76 -27.26 20.85
C ARG A 8 -20.90 -26.04 21.24
N PRO A 9 -19.73 -26.21 21.86
CA PRO A 9 -18.83 -25.09 22.12
C PRO A 9 -18.28 -24.53 20.80
N ASN A 10 -18.53 -23.23 20.57
CA ASN A 10 -18.00 -22.50 19.43
C ASN A 10 -16.52 -22.18 19.69
N VAL A 11 -15.62 -23.00 19.15
CA VAL A 11 -14.19 -22.68 19.10
C VAL A 11 -13.98 -21.63 18.01
N MET A 12 -13.61 -20.41 18.40
CA MET A 12 -13.18 -19.40 17.45
C MET A 12 -11.92 -19.88 16.72
N PRO A 13 -11.87 -19.83 15.38
CA PRO A 13 -10.62 -20.03 14.69
C PRO A 13 -9.74 -18.80 14.98
N THR A 14 -8.78 -18.94 15.89
CA THR A 14 -7.59 -18.09 15.87
C THR A 14 -6.95 -18.30 14.51
N THR A 15 -7.21 -17.37 13.59
CA THR A 15 -6.54 -17.28 12.30
C THR A 15 -5.06 -17.02 12.57
N GLY A 16 -4.30 -18.11 12.70
CA GLY A 16 -2.84 -18.06 12.72
C GLY A 16 -2.39 -17.28 11.49
N ARG A 17 -1.52 -16.29 11.70
CA ARG A 17 -0.91 -15.50 10.62
C ARG A 17 -0.41 -16.50 9.56
N PRO A 18 -0.88 -16.43 8.31
CA PRO A 18 -0.45 -17.37 7.29
C PRO A 18 1.08 -17.31 7.17
N PRO A 19 1.74 -18.45 6.96
CA PRO A 19 3.20 -18.48 6.83
C PRO A 19 3.62 -17.53 5.71
N VAL A 20 4.63 -16.69 5.99
CA VAL A 20 5.17 -15.75 5.02
C VAL A 20 5.72 -16.56 3.84
N LYS A 21 4.98 -16.57 2.73
CA LYS A 21 5.42 -17.23 1.50
C LYS A 21 6.67 -16.50 0.99
N ARG A 22 7.76 -17.24 0.84
CA ARG A 22 8.99 -16.73 0.23
C ARG A 22 8.90 -16.92 -1.27
N GLU A 23 9.04 -15.84 -2.02
CA GLU A 23 9.08 -15.86 -3.48
C GLU A 23 10.50 -15.60 -3.96
N THR A 24 10.91 -16.30 -5.03
CA THR A 24 12.25 -16.18 -5.58
C THR A 24 12.30 -15.13 -6.68
N LEU A 25 13.20 -14.16 -6.54
CA LEU A 25 13.47 -13.16 -7.57
C LEU A 25 14.66 -13.58 -8.44
N ASN A 26 14.41 -13.84 -9.72
CA ASN A 26 15.46 -14.16 -10.70
C ASN A 26 15.82 -12.90 -11.50
N LEU A 27 17.08 -12.47 -11.43
CA LEU A 27 17.59 -11.29 -12.15
C LEU A 27 18.83 -11.64 -12.97
N ARG A 28 18.88 -11.15 -14.21
CA ARG A 28 20.08 -11.17 -15.06
C ARG A 28 20.77 -9.80 -14.97
N ILE A 29 22.06 -9.81 -14.65
CA ILE A 29 22.89 -8.61 -14.56
C ILE A 29 24.21 -8.83 -15.28
N ARG A 30 24.86 -7.73 -15.67
CA ARG A 30 26.21 -7.79 -16.23
C ARG A 30 27.22 -8.16 -15.15
N THR A 31 28.36 -8.72 -15.58
CA THR A 31 29.43 -9.13 -14.66
C THR A 31 30.02 -7.94 -13.90
N GLU A 32 30.12 -6.77 -14.55
CA GLU A 32 30.60 -5.53 -13.94
C GLU A 32 29.71 -5.08 -12.77
N ASP A 33 28.39 -5.04 -12.99
CA ASP A 33 27.41 -4.66 -11.96
C ASP A 33 27.45 -5.64 -10.79
N ARG A 34 27.56 -6.94 -11.08
CA ARG A 34 27.71 -7.97 -10.05
C ARG A 34 28.95 -7.71 -9.18
N ALA A 35 30.09 -7.43 -9.79
CA ALA A 35 31.34 -7.18 -9.07
C ALA A 35 31.25 -5.91 -8.20
N LEU A 36 30.60 -4.86 -8.70
CA LEU A 36 30.34 -3.64 -7.95
C LEU A 36 29.45 -3.90 -6.73
N ILE A 37 28.34 -4.61 -6.93
CA ILE A 37 27.40 -4.96 -5.85
C ILE A 37 28.10 -5.84 -4.81
N ASP A 38 28.87 -6.84 -5.22
CA ASP A 38 29.60 -7.72 -4.30
C ASP A 38 30.59 -6.91 -3.44
N ARG A 39 31.26 -5.90 -4.00
CA ARG A 39 32.15 -5.00 -3.26
C ARG A 39 31.40 -4.13 -2.26
N ALA A 40 30.25 -3.58 -2.65
CA ALA A 40 29.39 -2.76 -1.79
C ALA A 40 28.76 -3.58 -0.65
N ALA A 41 28.36 -4.82 -0.93
CA ALA A 41 27.83 -5.74 0.08
C ALA A 41 28.93 -6.08 1.11
N LYS A 42 30.14 -6.40 0.64
CA LYS A 42 31.30 -6.67 1.50
C LYS A 42 31.66 -5.49 2.39
N SER A 43 31.68 -4.26 1.87
CA SER A 43 31.99 -3.07 2.68
C SER A 43 30.96 -2.80 3.77
N ARG A 44 29.72 -3.26 3.58
CA ARG A 44 28.61 -3.19 4.56
C ARG A 44 28.52 -4.43 5.46
N GLY A 45 29.39 -5.42 5.30
CA GLY A 45 29.35 -6.69 6.04
C GLY A 45 28.13 -7.56 5.75
N LYS A 46 27.48 -7.37 4.60
CA LYS A 46 26.26 -8.09 4.20
C LYS A 46 26.52 -9.07 3.06
N ASN A 47 25.68 -10.08 2.93
CA ASN A 47 25.68 -10.92 1.74
C ASN A 47 25.08 -10.13 0.54
N ARG A 48 25.35 -10.57 -0.70
CA ARG A 48 24.84 -9.90 -1.90
C ARG A 48 23.32 -9.82 -1.92
N THR A 49 22.63 -10.92 -1.62
CA THR A 49 21.17 -11.01 -1.69
C THR A 49 20.50 -10.03 -0.72
N ASP A 50 20.96 -9.97 0.53
CA ASP A 50 20.47 -9.07 1.57
C ASP A 50 20.75 -7.62 1.21
N PHE A 51 21.91 -7.33 0.63
CA PHE A 51 22.25 -6.00 0.15
C PHE A 51 21.30 -5.56 -0.97
N VAL A 52 21.11 -6.40 -1.99
CA VAL A 52 20.21 -6.11 -3.12
C VAL A 52 18.77 -5.98 -2.64
N LEU A 53 18.31 -6.87 -1.76
CA LEU A 53 16.94 -6.83 -1.24
C LEU A 53 16.68 -5.57 -0.40
N ALA A 54 17.63 -5.19 0.45
CA ALA A 54 17.51 -3.97 1.24
C ALA A 54 17.51 -2.72 0.36
N ALA A 55 18.36 -2.67 -0.66
CA ALA A 55 18.42 -1.56 -1.61
C ALA A 55 17.12 -1.46 -2.43
N ALA A 56 16.61 -2.59 -2.92
CA ALA A 56 15.36 -2.65 -3.68
C ALA A 56 14.16 -2.22 -2.83
N ARG A 57 14.10 -2.64 -1.55
CA ARG A 57 13.05 -2.19 -0.62
C ARG A 57 13.10 -0.68 -0.40
N ALA A 58 14.27 -0.14 -0.09
CA ALA A 58 14.42 1.30 0.14
C ALA A 58 14.00 2.11 -1.09
N ALA A 59 14.43 1.69 -2.29
CA ALA A 59 14.03 2.34 -3.54
C ALA A 59 12.52 2.23 -3.82
N ALA A 60 11.90 1.10 -3.49
CA ALA A 60 10.45 0.94 -3.63
C ALA A 60 9.67 1.82 -2.64
N GLU A 61 10.12 1.91 -1.39
CA GLU A 61 9.53 2.78 -0.37
C GLU A 61 9.63 4.25 -0.77
N GLU A 62 10.81 4.69 -1.23
CA GLU A 62 11.03 6.04 -1.74
C GLU A 62 10.11 6.36 -2.93
N ALA A 63 10.02 5.45 -3.92
CA ALA A 63 9.15 5.64 -5.07
C ALA A 63 7.65 5.73 -4.72
N LEU A 64 7.21 4.99 -3.70
CA LEU A 64 5.82 5.06 -3.20
C LEU A 64 5.57 6.34 -2.40
N LEU A 65 6.54 6.80 -1.63
CA LEU A 65 6.44 8.03 -0.84
C LEU A 65 6.44 9.28 -1.73
N ASP A 66 7.23 9.27 -2.82
CA ASP A 66 7.26 10.36 -3.79
C ASP A 66 5.89 10.56 -4.47
N GLN A 67 5.12 9.48 -4.67
CA GLN A 67 3.74 9.57 -5.16
C GLN A 67 2.74 10.16 -4.14
N ALA A 68 3.02 10.05 -2.84
CA ALA A 68 2.12 10.48 -1.77
C ALA A 68 2.42 11.91 -1.27
N THR A 69 3.56 12.50 -1.66
CA THR A 69 4.05 13.76 -1.08
C THR A 69 4.07 14.86 -2.13
N PHE A 70 3.13 15.79 -2.05
CA PHE A 70 3.15 16.99 -2.88
C PHE A 70 4.12 18.02 -2.30
N HIS A 71 5.28 18.18 -2.92
CA HIS A 71 6.16 19.30 -2.62
C HIS A 71 5.59 20.59 -3.22
N VAL A 72 5.23 21.53 -2.36
CA VAL A 72 4.75 22.87 -2.73
C VAL A 72 5.69 23.92 -2.15
N ASP A 73 5.91 25.00 -2.88
CA ASP A 73 6.64 26.15 -2.33
C ASP A 73 5.82 26.82 -1.20
N SER A 74 6.47 27.66 -0.40
CA SER A 74 5.86 28.32 0.76
C SER A 74 4.65 29.19 0.40
N LYS A 75 4.63 29.78 -0.80
CA LYS A 75 3.52 30.62 -1.28
C LYS A 75 2.32 29.75 -1.68
N ALA A 76 2.55 28.64 -2.36
CA ALA A 76 1.54 27.66 -2.70
C ALA A 76 0.95 26.99 -1.44
N TYR A 77 1.79 26.72 -0.43
CA TYR A 77 1.32 26.22 0.86
C TYR A 77 0.43 27.22 1.60
N ALA A 78 0.82 28.50 1.66
CA ALA A 78 0.00 29.54 2.28
C ALA A 78 -1.34 29.74 1.55
N ALA A 79 -1.33 29.71 0.21
CA ALA A 79 -2.54 29.80 -0.60
C ALA A 79 -3.47 28.58 -0.41
N PHE A 80 -2.89 27.38 -0.25
CA PHE A 80 -3.62 26.17 0.06
C PHE A 80 -4.31 26.26 1.43
N LEU A 81 -3.58 26.66 2.47
CA LEU A 81 -4.14 26.86 3.82
C LEU A 81 -5.29 27.88 3.82
N ALA A 82 -5.10 29.04 3.20
CA ALA A 82 -6.13 30.06 3.10
C ALA A 82 -7.41 29.56 2.42
N ARG A 83 -7.30 28.61 1.48
CA ARG A 83 -8.44 28.00 0.80
C ARG A 83 -9.07 26.84 1.59
N LEU A 84 -8.30 26.18 2.45
CA LEU A 84 -8.78 25.13 3.35
C LEU A 84 -9.62 25.70 4.50
N ASP A 85 -9.21 26.86 5.02
CA ASP A 85 -9.92 27.57 6.09
C ASP A 85 -11.19 28.31 5.61
N GLN A 86 -11.36 28.46 4.29
CA GLN A 86 -12.56 29.06 3.72
C GLN A 86 -13.73 28.07 3.70
N PRO A 87 -14.93 28.49 4.12
CA PRO A 87 -16.11 27.64 4.00
C PRO A 87 -16.33 27.29 2.52
N PRO A 88 -16.66 26.01 2.21
CA PRO A 88 -16.82 25.59 0.83
C PRO A 88 -17.98 26.32 0.18
N GLU A 89 -17.68 27.14 -0.83
CA GLU A 89 -18.70 27.78 -1.63
C GLU A 89 -19.56 26.74 -2.35
N PRO A 90 -20.88 26.95 -2.45
CA PRO A 90 -21.77 25.93 -2.99
C PRO A 90 -21.52 25.67 -4.49
N ASN A 91 -20.80 24.60 -4.82
CA ASN A 91 -20.49 24.24 -6.20
C ASN A 91 -21.61 23.39 -6.82
N ALA A 92 -22.40 23.99 -7.72
CA ALA A 92 -23.51 23.33 -8.40
C ALA A 92 -23.11 22.01 -9.10
N ARG A 93 -21.95 21.99 -9.76
CA ARG A 93 -21.43 20.79 -10.41
C ARG A 93 -21.08 19.70 -9.40
N LEU A 94 -20.44 20.07 -8.28
CA LEU A 94 -20.12 19.13 -7.22
C LEU A 94 -21.39 18.51 -6.61
N ARG A 95 -22.45 19.30 -6.40
CA ARG A 95 -23.73 18.77 -5.91
C ARG A 95 -24.33 17.76 -6.89
N THR A 96 -24.34 18.08 -8.19
CA THR A 96 -24.78 17.14 -9.22
C THR A 96 -23.95 15.85 -9.20
N THR A 97 -22.61 15.95 -9.09
CA THR A 97 -21.72 14.79 -8.99
C THR A 97 -22.00 13.93 -7.75
N MET A 98 -22.17 14.54 -6.58
CA MET A 98 -22.48 13.82 -5.33
C MET A 98 -23.86 13.14 -5.36
N GLN A 99 -24.78 13.63 -6.19
CA GLN A 99 -26.12 13.05 -6.38
C GLN A 99 -26.19 12.07 -7.57
N THR A 100 -25.12 11.97 -8.36
CA THR A 100 -25.07 11.06 -9.51
C THR A 100 -24.80 9.65 -9.00
N PRO A 101 -25.65 8.66 -9.31
CA PRO A 101 -25.43 7.27 -8.93
C PRO A 101 -24.07 6.80 -9.45
N ALA A 102 -23.32 6.10 -8.59
CA ALA A 102 -22.04 5.57 -9.01
C ALA A 102 -22.24 4.47 -10.06
N PRO A 103 -21.44 4.43 -11.14
CA PRO A 103 -21.62 3.46 -12.22
C PRO A 103 -21.47 1.98 -11.80
N TRP A 104 -20.98 1.71 -10.59
CA TRP A 104 -20.86 0.38 -10.00
C TRP A 104 -22.00 0.01 -9.03
N ASP A 105 -22.96 0.90 -8.77
CA ASP A 105 -24.13 0.60 -7.91
C ASP A 105 -25.21 -0.23 -8.61
N THR A 106 -25.13 -0.40 -9.94
CA THR A 106 -26.08 -1.20 -10.71
C THR A 106 -25.40 -2.38 -11.38
N ALA A 107 -25.46 -3.55 -10.72
CA ALA A 107 -25.67 -4.90 -11.29
C ALA A 107 -24.85 -6.01 -10.62
N THR A 108 -25.12 -6.35 -9.35
CA THR A 108 -24.85 -7.73 -8.88
C THR A 108 -25.77 -8.16 -7.73
N HIS A 109 -27.07 -8.30 -8.01
CA HIS A 109 -27.93 -9.15 -7.18
C HIS A 109 -28.94 -9.93 -8.03
N LYS A 110 -28.45 -11.02 -8.64
CA LYS A 110 -29.29 -12.19 -8.95
C LYS A 110 -28.56 -13.42 -8.43
N ARG A 111 -28.99 -13.91 -7.27
CA ARG A 111 -28.92 -15.34 -6.91
C ARG A 111 -30.33 -15.87 -6.86
#